data_AF-A0A7X3YDC6-F1
#
_entry.id   AF-A0A7X3YDC6-F1
#
_cell.length_a   1.000
_cell.length_b   1.000
_cell.length_c   1.000
_cell.angle_alpha   90.00
_cell.angle_beta   90.00
_cell.angle_gamma   90.00
#
_symmetry.space_group_name_H-M   'P 1'
#
loop_
_entity.id
_entity.type
_entity.pdbx_description
1 polymer ?
#
loop_
_entity_poly.entity_id
_entity_poly.type
_entity_poly.pdbx_seq_one_letter_code
_entity_poly.pdbx_strand_id
1 'polypeptide(L)'
;MRIVRTPPVLAAAALVALIGAFFINAAAEGSAREGNAVRETAGPQVEGFRSARFGMSMSETLKAMRRDFRLRREDILERPNKEDRTSSLVATVTEIFPDSEPAQVVYIHGYKRKKLIQVNILWGSPVTDEPDPQALVTTANVLRKYFRQLGFEAGKTVMNTRVDDGAFIVFRATDERGRMVLLQLISRKVPGAEGKGEEKPGPKDRVVSLWLSYIEDTGNPDIFRIEKGKF
;
A
#
# COMPACT_ATOMS: atom_id res chain seq x y z
N MET A 1 69.96 -23.82 27.44
CA MET A 1 69.89 -22.89 26.28
C MET A 1 68.54 -23.10 25.61
N ARG A 2 67.78 -22.01 25.35
CA ARG A 2 66.42 -21.97 24.72
C ARG A 2 66.40 -22.77 23.40
N ILE A 3 65.30 -23.30 22.85
CA ILE A 3 64.12 -22.64 22.22
C ILE A 3 63.11 -23.77 21.83
N VAL A 4 61.84 -23.79 22.29
CA VAL A 4 60.54 -23.42 21.66
C VAL A 4 60.12 -24.08 20.30
N ARG A 5 58.86 -24.62 20.29
CA ARG A 5 57.78 -24.63 19.24
C ARG A 5 57.34 -25.99 18.63
N THR A 6 56.21 -26.51 19.17
CA THR A 6 54.86 -26.82 18.56
C THR A 6 54.71 -27.33 17.09
N PRO A 7 53.53 -27.89 16.70
CA PRO A 7 53.13 -29.31 16.54
C PRO A 7 52.84 -29.64 15.03
N PRO A 8 52.11 -30.70 14.59
CA PRO A 8 50.64 -30.65 14.54
C PRO A 8 49.87 -32.01 14.55
N VAL A 9 48.54 -31.82 14.55
CA VAL A 9 47.35 -32.70 14.47
C VAL A 9 47.32 -33.68 13.27
N LEU A 10 46.58 -34.80 13.43
CA LEU A 10 45.75 -35.60 12.46
C LEU A 10 45.84 -37.11 12.85
N ALA A 11 44.89 -38.03 12.69
CA ALA A 11 43.67 -38.16 11.92
C ALA A 11 42.85 -39.40 12.40
N ALA A 12 41.67 -39.57 11.79
CA ALA A 12 41.03 -40.83 11.35
C ALA A 12 40.60 -41.87 12.42
N ALA A 13 39.30 -42.15 12.59
CA ALA A 13 38.37 -42.89 11.72
C ALA A 13 38.69 -44.38 11.57
N ALA A 14 37.75 -45.23 11.99
CA ALA A 14 37.56 -46.63 11.59
C ALA A 14 36.04 -46.91 11.71
N LEU A 15 35.26 -47.25 10.69
CA LEU A 15 35.28 -48.34 9.69
C LEU A 15 34.48 -49.59 10.13
N VAL A 16 33.25 -49.65 9.63
CA VAL A 16 32.50 -50.75 8.96
C VAL A 16 32.42 -52.15 9.60
N ALA A 17 31.18 -52.65 9.75
CA ALA A 17 30.65 -53.92 9.18
C ALA A 17 29.20 -54.17 9.65
N LEU A 18 28.33 -54.97 9.05
CA LEU A 18 27.87 -55.28 7.68
C LEU A 18 26.71 -56.31 7.90
N ILE A 19 25.61 -56.20 7.14
CA ILE A 19 24.57 -57.26 6.86
C ILE A 19 23.64 -57.63 8.03
N GLY A 20 22.32 -57.78 7.92
CA GLY A 20 21.34 -57.73 6.82
C GLY A 20 20.03 -58.39 7.28
N ALA A 21 18.89 -57.96 6.72
CA ALA A 21 17.69 -58.77 6.39
C ALA A 21 16.45 -57.86 6.27
N PHE A 22 15.86 -57.86 5.09
CA PHE A 22 14.58 -57.22 4.78
C PHE A 22 13.44 -58.13 5.26
N PHE A 23 12.50 -57.59 6.03
CA PHE A 23 11.12 -58.08 6.12
C PHE A 23 10.18 -56.89 6.06
N ILE A 24 9.29 -56.88 5.06
CA ILE A 24 8.13 -56.01 4.99
C ILE A 24 6.93 -56.83 5.46
N ASN A 25 6.23 -56.41 6.52
CA ASN A 25 4.77 -56.47 6.53
C ASN A 25 4.15 -55.53 7.58
N ALA A 26 2.92 -55.13 7.29
CA ALA A 26 2.25 -53.91 7.69
C ALA A 26 1.41 -53.98 8.99
N ALA A 27 0.99 -52.76 9.40
CA ALA A 27 -0.16 -52.38 10.21
C ALA A 27 -0.08 -52.53 11.74
N ALA A 28 0.07 -51.37 12.40
CA ALA A 28 -0.81 -50.96 13.50
C ALA A 28 -0.79 -49.42 13.59
N GLU A 29 -1.93 -48.83 13.23
CA GLU A 29 -2.22 -47.41 13.25
C GLU A 29 -2.26 -46.89 14.70
N GLY A 30 -1.29 -46.04 15.06
CA GLY A 30 -1.39 -45.14 16.18
C GLY A 30 -1.80 -43.77 15.67
N SER A 31 -3.10 -43.47 15.73
CA SER A 31 -3.70 -42.16 15.42
C SER A 31 -3.09 -41.07 16.31
N ALA A 32 -1.99 -40.47 15.87
CA ALA A 32 -1.60 -39.14 16.32
C ALA A 32 -2.64 -38.17 15.76
N ARG A 33 -3.53 -37.69 16.63
CA ARG A 33 -4.35 -36.51 16.35
C ARG A 33 -3.39 -35.32 16.21
N GLU A 34 -2.94 -35.07 14.98
CA GLU A 34 -2.47 -33.76 14.58
C GLU A 34 -3.64 -32.81 14.79
N GLY A 35 -3.55 -32.05 15.89
CA GLY A 35 -4.37 -30.88 16.08
C GLY A 35 -4.12 -29.98 14.89
N ASN A 36 -5.08 -29.98 13.96
CA ASN A 36 -5.19 -29.02 12.89
C ASN A 36 -5.43 -27.68 13.59
N ALA A 37 -4.34 -27.03 14.03
CA ALA A 37 -4.34 -25.63 14.37
C ALA A 37 -4.75 -24.94 13.08
N VAL A 38 -6.05 -24.65 12.98
CA VAL A 38 -6.58 -23.69 12.03
C VAL A 38 -5.71 -22.46 12.26
N ARG A 39 -4.77 -22.22 11.34
CA ARG A 39 -4.19 -20.89 11.19
C ARG A 39 -5.40 -20.04 10.88
N GLU A 40 -5.93 -19.37 11.90
CA GLU A 40 -6.83 -18.25 11.72
C GLU A 40 -6.13 -17.38 10.70
N THR A 41 -6.66 -17.36 9.47
CA THR A 41 -6.08 -16.60 8.39
C THR A 41 -6.29 -15.15 8.79
N ALA A 42 -5.27 -14.56 9.43
CA ALA A 42 -5.26 -13.15 9.77
C ALA A 42 -5.73 -12.38 8.52
N GLY A 43 -6.74 -11.53 8.69
CA GLY A 43 -7.35 -10.83 7.57
C GLY A 43 -6.32 -10.03 6.76
N PRO A 44 -6.68 -9.55 5.55
CA PRO A 44 -5.77 -8.75 4.74
C PRO A 44 -5.21 -7.56 5.54
N GLN A 45 -3.89 -7.42 5.52
CA GLN A 45 -3.17 -6.40 6.27
C GLN A 45 -2.85 -5.21 5.36
N VAL A 46 -3.20 -4.00 5.81
CA VAL A 46 -2.88 -2.77 5.12
C VAL A 46 -1.53 -2.29 5.63
N GLU A 47 -0.46 -2.51 4.87
CA GLU A 47 0.89 -2.21 5.35
C GLU A 47 1.57 -1.03 4.64
N GLY A 48 0.96 -0.50 3.60
CA GLY A 48 1.55 0.50 2.70
C GLY A 48 1.25 0.15 1.25
N PHE A 49 2.15 0.51 0.34
CA PHE A 49 1.94 0.33 -1.09
C PHE A 49 3.16 -0.30 -1.76
N ARG A 50 2.93 -1.38 -2.51
CA ARG A 50 3.95 -2.20 -3.17
C ARG A 50 5.05 -2.61 -2.21
N SER A 51 6.26 -2.07 -2.32
CA SER A 51 7.38 -2.41 -1.44
C SER A 51 7.62 -1.39 -0.32
N ALA A 52 6.96 -0.23 -0.37
CA ALA A 52 6.99 0.74 0.70
C ALA A 52 6.01 0.32 1.82
N ARG A 53 6.45 0.46 3.06
CA ARG A 53 5.71 0.06 4.26
C ARG A 53 5.60 1.21 5.25
N PHE A 54 4.48 1.29 5.96
CA PHE A 54 4.34 2.24 7.07
C PHE A 54 5.49 2.08 8.06
N GLY A 55 5.96 3.19 8.63
CA GLY A 55 7.15 3.19 9.50
C GLY A 55 8.49 3.36 8.76
N MET A 56 8.54 3.24 7.42
CA MET A 56 9.76 3.54 6.66
C MET A 56 10.17 5.00 6.77
N SER A 57 11.48 5.26 6.86
CA SER A 57 12.04 6.61 6.72
C SER A 57 11.91 7.13 5.28
N MET A 58 12.15 8.42 5.08
CA MET A 58 12.14 9.03 3.75
C MET A 58 13.18 8.41 2.81
N SER A 59 14.38 8.09 3.31
CA SER A 59 15.42 7.44 2.50
C SER A 59 15.02 6.02 2.07
N GLU A 60 14.42 5.24 2.97
CA GLU A 60 13.91 3.89 2.64
C GLU A 60 12.75 3.96 1.65
N THR A 61 11.84 4.91 1.84
CA THR A 61 10.69 5.12 0.95
C THR A 61 11.15 5.54 -0.44
N LEU A 62 12.15 6.43 -0.53
CA LEU A 62 12.76 6.84 -1.79
C LEU A 62 13.36 5.64 -2.54
N LYS A 63 14.08 4.75 -1.83
CA LYS A 63 14.63 3.53 -2.44
C LYS A 63 13.53 2.60 -2.94
N ALA A 64 12.47 2.41 -2.14
CA ALA A 64 11.30 1.62 -2.53
C ALA A 64 10.61 2.18 -3.79
N MET A 65 10.34 3.49 -3.81
CA MET A 65 9.70 4.17 -4.93
C MET A 65 10.51 4.05 -6.22
N ARG A 66 11.82 4.28 -6.16
CA ARG A 66 12.71 4.11 -7.32
C ARG A 66 12.71 2.68 -7.85
N ARG A 67 12.74 1.68 -6.98
CA ARG A 67 12.68 0.26 -7.38
C ARG A 67 11.35 -0.06 -8.03
N ASP A 68 10.26 0.32 -7.38
CA ASP A 68 8.91 -0.11 -7.76
C ASP A 68 8.48 0.50 -9.11
N PHE A 69 8.88 1.73 -9.39
CA PHE A 69 8.50 2.46 -10.60
C PHE A 69 9.65 2.66 -11.59
N ARG A 70 10.84 2.11 -11.29
CA ARG A 70 12.05 2.27 -12.10
C ARG A 70 12.41 3.75 -12.36
N LEU A 71 12.14 4.61 -11.38
CA LEU A 71 12.35 6.05 -11.47
C LEU A 71 13.78 6.44 -11.13
N ARG A 72 14.26 7.53 -11.76
CA ARG A 72 15.50 8.18 -11.35
C ARG A 72 15.24 9.10 -10.15
N ARG A 73 16.29 9.54 -9.47
CA ARG A 73 16.14 10.33 -8.24
C ARG A 73 15.56 11.72 -8.53
N GLU A 74 15.95 12.30 -9.65
CA GLU A 74 15.56 13.60 -10.17
C GLU A 74 14.07 13.66 -10.56
N ASP A 75 13.47 12.52 -10.88
CA ASP A 75 12.04 12.42 -11.22
C ASP A 75 11.15 12.37 -9.95
N ILE A 76 11.75 12.36 -8.75
CA ILE A 76 11.06 12.29 -7.46
C ILE A 76 11.27 13.60 -6.69
N LEU A 77 10.19 14.33 -6.46
CA LEU A 77 10.20 15.60 -5.75
C LEU A 77 9.94 15.38 -4.27
N GLU A 78 10.67 16.11 -3.44
CA GLU A 78 10.33 16.25 -2.02
C GLU A 78 9.48 17.51 -1.83
N ARG A 79 8.36 17.39 -1.13
CA ARG A 79 7.40 18.48 -0.91
C ARG A 79 7.05 18.60 0.57
N PRO A 80 7.35 19.74 1.23
CA PRO A 80 6.87 19.99 2.58
C PRO A 80 5.39 20.43 2.56
N ASN A 81 4.62 19.98 3.53
CA ASN A 81 3.32 20.55 3.88
C ASN A 81 3.47 21.30 5.21
N LYS A 82 3.36 22.63 5.16
CA LYS A 82 3.58 23.49 6.32
C LYS A 82 2.44 23.44 7.34
N GLU A 83 1.22 23.19 6.89
CA GLU A 83 0.03 23.15 7.72
C GLU A 83 0.07 21.94 8.63
N ASP A 84 0.25 20.75 8.04
CA ASP A 84 0.35 19.49 8.79
C ASP A 84 1.76 19.22 9.35
N ARG A 85 2.75 20.02 8.95
CA ARG A 85 4.18 19.83 9.23
C ARG A 85 4.72 18.45 8.81
N THR A 86 4.13 17.90 7.75
CA THR A 86 4.58 16.66 7.10
C THR A 86 5.49 16.97 5.92
N SER A 87 6.16 15.94 5.42
CA SER A 87 6.94 16.00 4.18
C SER A 87 6.55 14.84 3.29
N SER A 88 6.62 15.00 1.97
CA SER A 88 6.20 13.96 1.04
C SER A 88 7.21 13.73 -0.07
N LEU A 89 7.29 12.49 -0.57
CA LEU A 89 7.91 12.16 -1.85
C LEU A 89 6.82 12.03 -2.92
N VAL A 90 6.99 12.73 -4.04
CA VAL A 90 6.01 12.85 -5.10
C VAL A 90 6.65 12.48 -6.43
N ALA A 91 6.00 11.64 -7.21
CA ALA A 91 6.36 11.43 -8.61
C ALA A 91 5.12 11.14 -9.47
N THR A 92 5.19 11.52 -10.72
CA THR A 92 4.24 11.09 -11.75
C THR A 92 4.74 9.79 -12.36
N VAL A 93 3.87 8.80 -12.44
CA VAL A 93 4.12 7.48 -13.00
C VAL A 93 3.16 7.31 -14.18
N THR A 94 3.70 7.02 -15.35
CA THR A 94 2.91 6.90 -16.59
C THR A 94 1.87 5.79 -16.51
N GLU A 95 2.20 4.68 -15.84
CA GLU A 95 1.32 3.54 -15.68
C GLU A 95 1.65 2.80 -14.37
N ILE A 96 0.65 2.65 -13.48
CA ILE A 96 0.81 1.97 -12.19
C ILE A 96 0.38 0.49 -12.27
N PHE A 97 -0.53 0.16 -13.17
CA PHE A 97 -0.87 -1.21 -13.53
C PHE A 97 -1.35 -1.19 -14.99
N PRO A 98 -1.35 -2.32 -15.71
CA PRO A 98 -1.64 -2.34 -17.14
C PRO A 98 -2.90 -1.55 -17.49
N ASP A 99 -2.79 -0.69 -18.50
CA ASP A 99 -3.88 0.15 -19.03
C ASP A 99 -4.41 1.22 -18.06
N SER A 100 -3.69 1.50 -16.96
CA SER A 100 -4.03 2.63 -16.07
C SER A 100 -3.57 3.95 -16.68
N GLU A 101 -4.38 5.00 -16.56
CA GLU A 101 -3.94 6.36 -16.88
C GLU A 101 -2.72 6.79 -16.03
N PRO A 102 -1.99 7.83 -16.45
CA PRO A 102 -0.95 8.43 -15.63
C PRO A 102 -1.45 8.81 -14.24
N ALA A 103 -0.63 8.55 -13.24
CA ALA A 103 -0.96 8.84 -11.85
C ALA A 103 0.19 9.55 -11.12
N GLN A 104 -0.17 10.35 -10.14
CA GLN A 104 0.77 10.87 -9.17
C GLN A 104 0.76 9.98 -7.92
N VAL A 105 1.93 9.49 -7.54
CA VAL A 105 2.13 8.73 -6.30
C VAL A 105 2.78 9.65 -5.26
N VAL A 106 2.14 9.75 -4.10
CA VAL A 106 2.55 10.63 -3.00
C VAL A 106 2.73 9.79 -1.74
N TYR A 107 3.96 9.70 -1.26
CA TYR A 107 4.30 9.09 0.02
C TYR A 107 4.45 10.17 1.08
N ILE A 108 3.61 10.15 2.13
CA ILE A 108 3.55 11.19 3.16
C ILE A 108 4.21 10.72 4.45
N HIS A 109 5.18 11.48 4.94
CA HIS A 109 5.91 11.23 6.17
C HIS A 109 5.42 12.13 7.30
N GLY A 110 5.12 11.52 8.44
CA GLY A 110 4.52 12.17 9.61
C GLY A 110 5.39 13.24 10.25
N TYR A 111 4.75 14.14 11.00
CA TYR A 111 5.38 15.29 11.64
C TYR A 111 6.40 14.90 12.70
N LYS A 112 6.01 14.12 13.72
CA LYS A 112 6.88 13.80 14.87
C LYS A 112 7.80 12.62 14.58
N ARG A 113 7.26 11.54 14.00
CA ARG A 113 8.00 10.29 13.77
C ARG A 113 8.88 10.35 12.53
N LYS A 114 8.60 11.25 11.58
CA LYS A 114 9.29 11.33 10.26
C LYS A 114 9.28 9.99 9.51
N LYS A 115 8.23 9.21 9.72
CA LYS A 115 8.00 7.90 9.10
C LYS A 115 6.85 7.95 8.13
N LEU A 116 6.83 7.05 7.15
CA LEU A 116 5.73 6.90 6.21
C LEU A 116 4.45 6.55 6.98
N ILE A 117 3.44 7.40 6.85
CA ILE A 117 2.13 7.24 7.52
C ILE A 117 0.97 7.11 6.53
N GLN A 118 1.18 7.54 5.28
CA GLN A 118 0.13 7.52 4.26
C GLN A 118 0.73 7.46 2.86
N VAL A 119 0.03 6.76 1.95
CA VAL A 119 0.32 6.77 0.52
C VAL A 119 -0.94 7.18 -0.22
N ASN A 120 -0.85 8.18 -1.09
CA ASN A 120 -1.92 8.55 -2.01
C ASN A 120 -1.48 8.25 -3.44
N ILE A 121 -2.41 7.71 -4.22
CA ILE A 121 -2.28 7.55 -5.66
C ILE A 121 -3.45 8.30 -6.28
N LEU A 122 -3.13 9.23 -7.17
CA LEU A 122 -4.09 10.13 -7.79
C LEU A 122 -4.07 9.96 -9.30
N TRP A 123 -5.23 9.69 -9.89
CA TRP A 123 -5.48 9.76 -11.33
C TRP A 123 -6.47 10.89 -11.64
N GLY A 124 -6.44 11.38 -12.87
CA GLY A 124 -7.31 12.46 -13.32
C GLY A 124 -6.79 13.83 -12.90
N SER A 125 -7.66 14.83 -12.80
CA SER A 125 -7.24 16.20 -12.48
C SER A 125 -6.69 16.30 -11.04
N PRO A 126 -5.56 17.00 -10.79
CA PRO A 126 -4.78 17.80 -11.73
C PRO A 126 -3.57 17.07 -12.36
N VAL A 127 -3.48 15.74 -12.26
CA VAL A 127 -2.37 14.97 -12.85
C VAL A 127 -2.46 14.98 -14.37
N THR A 128 -3.68 14.91 -14.89
CA THR A 128 -4.00 15.00 -16.31
C THR A 128 -4.99 16.15 -16.53
N ASP A 129 -4.70 17.02 -17.49
CA ASP A 129 -5.50 18.23 -17.76
C ASP A 129 -6.91 17.89 -18.25
N GLU A 130 -7.01 16.95 -19.19
CA GLU A 130 -8.27 16.46 -19.76
C GLU A 130 -8.34 14.94 -19.58
N PRO A 131 -8.67 14.44 -18.36
CA PRO A 131 -8.70 13.01 -18.11
C PRO A 131 -9.92 12.35 -18.74
N ASP A 132 -9.81 11.07 -19.14
CA ASP A 132 -10.95 10.31 -19.64
C ASP A 132 -11.81 9.81 -18.46
N PRO A 133 -13.05 10.33 -18.27
CA PRO A 133 -13.89 9.92 -17.15
C PRO A 133 -14.23 8.42 -17.19
N GLN A 134 -14.33 7.83 -18.39
CA GLN A 134 -14.65 6.42 -18.54
C GLN A 134 -13.45 5.53 -18.18
N ALA A 135 -12.23 5.97 -18.51
CA ALA A 135 -11.00 5.30 -18.07
C ALA A 135 -10.86 5.33 -16.53
N LEU A 136 -11.17 6.47 -15.90
CA LEU A 136 -11.17 6.59 -14.42
C LEU A 136 -12.19 5.65 -13.75
N VAL A 137 -13.41 5.58 -14.29
CA VAL A 137 -14.44 4.63 -13.79
C VAL A 137 -14.00 3.18 -13.99
N THR A 138 -13.36 2.87 -15.12
CA THR A 138 -12.83 1.54 -15.41
C THR A 138 -11.74 1.15 -14.41
N THR A 139 -10.78 2.05 -14.17
CA THR A 139 -9.75 1.90 -13.13
C THR A 139 -10.36 1.69 -11.75
N ALA A 140 -11.36 2.48 -11.39
CA ALA A 140 -12.07 2.34 -10.12
C ALA A 140 -12.72 0.96 -9.95
N ASN A 141 -13.34 0.44 -11.01
CA ASN A 141 -13.97 -0.89 -11.00
C ASN A 141 -12.94 -2.02 -10.89
N VAL A 142 -11.80 -1.93 -11.58
CA VAL A 142 -10.69 -2.88 -11.49
C VAL A 142 -10.16 -2.93 -10.05
N LEU A 143 -9.85 -1.77 -9.47
CA LEU A 143 -9.34 -1.67 -8.10
C LEU A 143 -10.37 -2.16 -7.08
N ARG A 144 -11.64 -1.80 -7.22
CA ARG A 144 -12.72 -2.32 -6.36
C ARG A 144 -12.81 -3.85 -6.41
N LYS A 145 -12.74 -4.43 -7.61
CA LYS A 145 -12.75 -5.89 -7.79
C LYS A 145 -11.57 -6.53 -7.05
N TYR A 146 -10.37 -5.97 -7.22
CA TYR A 146 -9.16 -6.42 -6.53
C TYR A 146 -9.32 -6.36 -5.00
N PHE A 147 -9.70 -5.20 -4.44
CA PHE A 147 -9.83 -5.07 -2.98
C PHE A 147 -10.90 -5.96 -2.37
N ARG A 148 -12.02 -6.18 -3.08
CA ARG A 148 -13.06 -7.11 -2.65
C ARG A 148 -12.55 -8.56 -2.53
N GLN A 149 -11.60 -8.95 -3.40
CA GLN A 149 -11.02 -10.29 -3.37
C GLN A 149 -10.04 -10.50 -2.21
N LEU A 150 -9.58 -9.44 -1.55
CA LEU A 150 -8.67 -9.56 -0.41
C LEU A 150 -9.36 -10.08 0.87
N GLY A 151 -10.69 -10.01 0.95
CA GLY A 151 -11.44 -10.62 2.06
C GLY A 151 -11.44 -9.81 3.37
N PHE A 152 -11.51 -8.48 3.30
CA PHE A 152 -11.74 -7.65 4.49
C PHE A 152 -13.07 -8.03 5.17
N GLU A 153 -13.14 -7.87 6.49
CA GLU A 153 -14.35 -8.15 7.26
C GLU A 153 -15.55 -7.33 6.75
N ALA A 154 -16.72 -7.98 6.64
CA ALA A 154 -17.92 -7.37 6.07
C ALA A 154 -18.40 -6.11 6.83
N GLY A 155 -18.18 -6.04 8.15
CA GLY A 155 -18.50 -4.88 8.99
C GLY A 155 -17.45 -3.75 8.94
N LYS A 156 -16.28 -4.01 8.37
CA LYS A 156 -15.19 -3.02 8.20
C LYS A 156 -15.07 -2.53 6.77
N THR A 157 -16.03 -2.88 5.90
CA THR A 157 -16.01 -2.56 4.47
C THR A 157 -17.20 -1.70 4.07
N VAL A 158 -16.97 -0.67 3.26
CA VAL A 158 -18.00 0.15 2.62
C VAL A 158 -17.73 0.23 1.13
N MET A 159 -18.76 0.14 0.30
CA MET A 159 -18.64 0.21 -1.16
C MET A 159 -19.78 1.00 -1.76
N ASN A 160 -19.53 1.57 -2.95
CA ASN A 160 -20.52 2.20 -3.81
C ASN A 160 -21.42 3.23 -3.11
N THR A 161 -20.83 3.99 -2.18
CA THR A 161 -21.58 4.95 -1.36
C THR A 161 -21.34 6.35 -1.90
N ARG A 162 -22.43 7.04 -2.26
CA ARG A 162 -22.37 8.46 -2.56
C ARG A 162 -22.14 9.24 -1.28
N VAL A 163 -21.22 10.18 -1.33
CA VAL A 163 -20.96 11.17 -0.30
C VAL A 163 -21.42 12.53 -0.86
N ASP A 164 -21.61 13.51 0.00
CA ASP A 164 -21.90 14.87 -0.41
C ASP A 164 -20.78 15.45 -1.29
N ASP A 165 -21.06 16.60 -1.93
CA ASP A 165 -20.09 17.35 -2.74
C ASP A 165 -19.49 16.58 -3.92
N GLY A 166 -20.24 15.65 -4.53
CA GLY A 166 -19.82 14.96 -5.75
C GLY A 166 -18.71 13.92 -5.53
N ALA A 167 -18.46 13.53 -4.28
CA ALA A 167 -17.60 12.42 -3.93
C ALA A 167 -18.36 11.08 -3.90
N PHE A 168 -17.69 10.01 -4.29
CA PHE A 168 -18.23 8.66 -4.29
C PHE A 168 -17.19 7.69 -3.75
N ILE A 169 -17.48 7.08 -2.60
CA ILE A 169 -16.66 6.01 -2.03
C ILE A 169 -16.91 4.76 -2.88
N VAL A 170 -15.91 4.41 -3.69
CA VAL A 170 -15.93 3.20 -4.52
C VAL A 170 -15.67 1.99 -3.63
N PHE A 171 -14.67 2.11 -2.75
CA PHE A 171 -14.30 1.08 -1.78
C PHE A 171 -13.64 1.72 -0.57
N ARG A 172 -13.95 1.23 0.63
CA ARG A 172 -13.24 1.56 1.86
C ARG A 172 -13.17 0.30 2.70
N ALA A 173 -12.00 -0.04 3.22
CA ALA A 173 -11.87 -1.08 4.23
C ALA A 173 -10.82 -0.73 5.29
N THR A 174 -10.98 -1.32 6.46
CA THR A 174 -10.04 -1.23 7.57
C THR A 174 -9.57 -2.63 7.98
N ASP A 175 -8.27 -2.79 8.23
CA ASP A 175 -7.73 -4.05 8.75
C ASP A 175 -7.91 -4.19 10.27
N GLU A 176 -7.41 -5.29 10.84
CA GLU A 176 -7.44 -5.56 12.28
C GLU A 176 -6.67 -4.53 13.12
N ARG A 177 -5.70 -3.82 12.51
CA ARG A 177 -4.88 -2.79 13.16
C ARG A 177 -5.47 -1.39 13.04
N GLY A 178 -6.65 -1.24 12.44
CA GLY A 178 -7.28 0.06 12.24
C GLY A 178 -6.73 0.84 11.04
N ARG A 179 -5.88 0.22 10.22
CA ARG A 179 -5.29 0.85 9.03
C ARG A 179 -6.24 0.76 7.85
N MET A 180 -6.24 1.75 6.98
CA MET A 180 -7.32 1.93 6.00
C MET A 180 -6.83 1.90 4.55
N VAL A 181 -7.62 1.28 3.68
CA VAL A 181 -7.62 1.53 2.24
C VAL A 181 -8.90 2.29 1.88
N LEU A 182 -8.76 3.41 1.17
CA LEU A 182 -9.87 4.21 0.68
C LEU A 182 -9.70 4.47 -0.82
N LEU A 183 -10.69 4.10 -1.61
CA LEU A 183 -10.80 4.39 -3.03
C LEU A 183 -12.02 5.28 -3.26
N GLN A 184 -11.78 6.50 -3.73
CA GLN A 184 -12.80 7.52 -3.90
C GLN A 184 -12.74 8.13 -5.29
N LEU A 185 -13.87 8.15 -5.98
CA LEU A 185 -14.06 8.89 -7.22
C LEU A 185 -14.65 10.26 -6.88
N ILE A 186 -14.05 11.33 -7.37
CA ILE A 186 -14.53 12.69 -7.22
C ILE A 186 -14.97 13.18 -8.59
N SER A 187 -16.22 13.64 -8.70
CA SER A 187 -16.75 14.26 -9.91
C SER A 187 -17.55 15.49 -9.54
N ARG A 188 -16.91 16.66 -9.62
CA ARG A 188 -17.50 17.94 -9.23
C ARG A 188 -17.62 18.85 -10.44
N LYS A 189 -18.69 19.64 -10.51
CA LYS A 189 -18.75 20.76 -11.47
C LYS A 189 -17.75 21.83 -11.03
N VAL A 190 -17.07 22.46 -11.99
CA VAL A 190 -16.25 23.64 -11.73
C VAL A 190 -17.21 24.82 -11.50
N PRO A 191 -17.16 25.51 -10.35
CA PRO A 191 -17.99 26.68 -10.11
C PRO A 191 -17.71 27.77 -11.17
N GLY A 192 -18.76 28.28 -11.81
CA GLY A 192 -18.65 29.33 -12.82
C GLY A 192 -18.28 28.86 -14.23
N ALA A 193 -18.15 27.55 -14.48
CA ALA A 193 -17.94 26.98 -15.81
C ALA A 193 -19.26 26.80 -16.60
N GLU A 194 -20.33 27.50 -16.21
CA GLU A 194 -21.58 27.46 -16.98
C GLU A 194 -21.40 28.27 -18.27
N GLY A 195 -21.33 27.57 -19.40
CA GLY A 195 -21.47 28.18 -20.72
C GLY A 195 -22.75 29.00 -20.80
N LYS A 196 -22.75 30.06 -21.63
CA LYS A 196 -23.97 30.84 -21.90
C LYS A 196 -24.97 30.00 -22.69
N GLY A 197 -25.86 29.25 -22.03
CA GLY A 197 -27.01 28.58 -22.65
C GLY A 197 -27.22 27.11 -22.22
N GLU A 198 -28.22 26.46 -22.81
CA GLU A 198 -28.63 25.05 -22.60
C GLU A 198 -27.60 24.01 -23.14
N GLU A 199 -26.32 24.34 -23.22
CA GLU A 199 -25.29 23.39 -23.61
C GLU A 199 -24.99 22.42 -22.46
N LYS A 200 -24.95 21.12 -22.79
CA LYS A 200 -24.53 20.10 -21.81
C LYS A 200 -23.11 20.42 -21.35
N PRO A 201 -22.81 20.41 -20.04
CA PRO A 201 -21.48 20.72 -19.53
C PRO A 201 -20.43 19.84 -20.19
N GLY A 202 -19.41 20.47 -20.76
CA GLY A 202 -18.31 19.82 -21.42
C GLY A 202 -17.31 19.20 -20.43
N PRO A 203 -16.33 18.42 -20.90
CA PRO A 203 -15.28 17.84 -20.07
C PRO A 203 -14.51 18.87 -19.21
N LYS A 204 -14.44 20.13 -19.68
CA LYS A 204 -13.77 21.26 -19.01
C LYS A 204 -14.57 21.84 -17.84
N ASP A 205 -15.86 21.53 -17.74
CA ASP A 205 -16.75 22.08 -16.72
C ASP A 205 -16.82 21.17 -15.49
N ARG A 206 -16.01 20.10 -15.46
CA ARG A 206 -15.99 19.10 -14.40
C ARG A 206 -14.57 18.71 -14.03
N VAL A 207 -14.30 18.69 -12.72
CA VAL A 207 -13.12 18.06 -12.16
C VAL A 207 -13.45 16.60 -11.89
N VAL A 208 -12.77 15.69 -12.59
CA VAL A 208 -12.88 14.24 -12.36
C VAL A 208 -11.53 13.69 -11.93
N SER A 209 -11.51 13.00 -10.79
CA SER A 209 -10.30 12.38 -10.27
C SER A 209 -10.62 11.12 -9.48
N LEU A 210 -9.66 10.21 -9.45
CA LEU A 210 -9.73 8.99 -8.65
C LEU A 210 -8.58 8.97 -7.65
N TRP A 211 -8.93 8.78 -6.38
CA TRP A 211 -8.02 8.82 -5.26
C TRP A 211 -7.98 7.45 -4.61
N LEU A 212 -6.79 6.85 -4.53
CA LEU A 212 -6.52 5.67 -3.74
C LEU A 212 -5.58 6.03 -2.59
N SER A 213 -6.02 5.82 -1.36
CA SER A 213 -5.28 6.12 -0.15
C SER A 213 -5.05 4.87 0.69
N TYR A 214 -3.81 4.69 1.14
CA TYR A 214 -3.41 3.75 2.18
C TYR A 214 -3.02 4.57 3.41
N ILE A 215 -3.67 4.35 4.56
CA ILE A 215 -3.51 5.20 5.75
C ILE A 215 -3.17 4.34 6.96
N GLU A 216 -2.10 4.70 7.68
CA GLU A 216 -1.65 3.99 8.88
C GLU A 216 -2.59 4.20 10.07
N ASP A 217 -3.03 5.43 10.33
CA ASP A 217 -3.91 5.74 11.46
C ASP A 217 -4.82 6.93 11.11
N THR A 218 -6.11 6.66 10.94
CA THR A 218 -7.10 7.71 10.66
C THR A 218 -7.60 8.43 11.90
N GLY A 219 -7.50 7.81 13.08
CA GLY A 219 -7.96 8.40 14.34
C GLY A 219 -6.93 9.37 14.91
N ASN A 220 -5.66 8.99 14.84
CA ASN A 220 -4.55 9.77 15.36
C ASN A 220 -3.37 9.90 14.37
N PRO A 221 -3.58 10.52 13.19
CA PRO A 221 -2.51 10.79 12.25
C PRO A 221 -1.38 11.62 12.90
N ASP A 222 -0.14 11.29 12.54
CA ASP A 222 1.06 12.02 12.96
C ASP A 222 1.21 13.31 12.16
N ILE A 223 0.32 14.27 12.43
CA ILE A 223 0.28 15.61 11.86
C ILE A 223 0.29 16.66 12.97
N PHE A 224 0.66 17.88 12.62
CA PHE A 224 0.54 19.01 13.52
C PHE A 224 -0.93 19.31 13.84
N ARG A 225 -1.22 19.54 15.13
CA ARG A 225 -2.55 19.92 15.62
C ARG A 225 -2.39 21.00 16.68
N ILE A 226 -3.31 21.95 16.69
CA ILE A 226 -3.43 22.94 17.76
C ILE A 226 -4.28 22.30 18.86
N GLU A 227 -3.76 22.31 20.09
CA GLU A 227 -4.52 21.79 21.24
C GLU A 227 -5.71 22.71 21.54
N LYS A 228 -6.83 22.11 21.96
CA LYS A 228 -8.03 22.86 22.35
C LYS A 228 -7.68 23.85 23.47
N GLY A 229 -8.05 25.12 23.29
CA GLY A 229 -7.80 26.19 24.25
C GLY A 229 -6.43 26.86 24.15
N LYS A 230 -5.65 26.59 23.09
CA LYS A 230 -4.41 27.31 22.77
C LYS A 230 -4.59 28.47 21.79
N PHE A 231 -5.83 28.73 21.39
CA PHE A 231 -6.33 29.87 20.63
C PHE A 231 -7.80 30.07 21.04
#